data_AF-A0A835TT23-F1
#
_entry.id   AF-A0A835TT23-F1
#
_cell.length_a   1.000
_cell.length_b   1.000
_cell.length_c   1.000
_cell.angle_alpha   90.00
_cell.angle_beta   90.00
_cell.angle_gamma   90.00
#
_symmetry.space_group_name_H-M   'P 1'
#
loop_
_entity.id
_entity.type
_entity.pdbx_description
1 polymer ?
#
loop_
_entity_poly.entity_id
_entity_poly.type
_entity_poly.pdbx_seq_one_letter_code
_entity_poly.pdbx_strand_id
1 'polypeptide(L)'
;MESFRMEQDRDLFSPKPYWKEFRFDLTQVPAGEAVTAAEFRIYKSRGVPSHGNSSLHISIYEVAAQHSSRESDLFLLDVQDLRAGTEGWLVFDVTAASNHWSVDQKYNLGLRLYVETDDGESA
;
A
#
# COMPACT_ATOMS: atom_id res chain seq x y z
N MET A 1 -26.54 27.13 -28.05
CA MET A 1 -27.06 26.15 -27.08
C MET A 1 -25.86 25.35 -26.62
N GLU A 2 -25.27 25.75 -25.50
CA GLU A 2 -24.03 25.16 -24.98
C GLU A 2 -24.36 23.83 -24.30
N SER A 3 -23.70 22.76 -24.72
CA SER A 3 -23.79 21.46 -24.04
C SER A 3 -22.88 21.49 -22.82
N PHE A 4 -23.45 21.49 -21.63
CA PHE A 4 -22.69 21.18 -20.42
C PHE A 4 -22.34 19.69 -20.45
N ARG A 5 -21.07 19.40 -20.71
CA ARG A 5 -20.50 18.08 -20.44
C ARG A 5 -20.38 18.00 -18.92
N MET A 6 -21.37 17.36 -18.28
CA MET A 6 -21.18 16.90 -16.91
C MET A 6 -20.08 15.84 -16.97
N GLU A 7 -18.87 16.23 -16.57
CA GLU A 7 -17.88 15.29 -16.10
C GLU A 7 -18.53 14.58 -14.92
N GLN A 8 -19.07 13.40 -15.21
CA GLN A 8 -19.64 12.51 -14.22
C GLN A 8 -18.50 12.15 -13.29
N ASP A 9 -18.50 12.80 -12.13
CA ASP A 9 -17.67 12.52 -10.98
C ASP A 9 -17.82 11.03 -10.64
N ARG A 10 -16.95 10.22 -11.26
CA ARG A 10 -16.89 8.76 -11.09
C ARG A 10 -16.29 8.40 -9.73
N ASP A 11 -15.89 9.38 -8.92
CA ASP A 11 -15.23 9.14 -7.64
C ASP A 11 -16.21 8.98 -6.48
N LEU A 12 -17.51 9.21 -6.70
CA LEU A 12 -18.53 9.16 -5.63
C LEU A 12 -19.17 7.78 -5.41
N PHE A 13 -19.05 6.84 -6.35
CA PHE A 13 -19.80 5.56 -6.31
C PHE A 13 -18.94 4.30 -6.38
N SER A 14 -17.62 4.42 -6.50
CA SER A 14 -16.74 3.27 -6.31
C SER A 14 -16.48 3.11 -4.81
N PRO A 15 -16.80 1.95 -4.19
CA PRO A 15 -16.32 1.70 -2.84
C PRO A 15 -14.80 1.88 -2.87
N LYS A 16 -14.29 2.81 -2.05
CA LYS A 16 -12.85 3.06 -1.99
C LYS A 16 -12.17 1.72 -1.73
N PRO A 17 -11.12 1.37 -2.49
CA PRO A 17 -10.38 0.16 -2.20
C PRO A 17 -9.95 0.20 -0.74
N TYR A 18 -10.09 -0.93 -0.05
CA TYR A 18 -9.70 -1.09 1.35
C TYR A 18 -8.16 -1.10 1.56
N TRP A 19 -7.44 -0.56 0.58
CA TRP A 19 -6.00 -0.59 0.48
C TRP A 19 -5.48 0.66 -0.21
N LYS A 20 -4.21 0.98 0.04
CA LYS A 20 -3.51 2.07 -0.62
C LYS A 20 -2.31 1.56 -1.39
N GLU A 21 -2.18 1.98 -2.64
CA GLU A 21 -1.03 1.65 -3.47
C GLU A 21 0.02 2.76 -3.47
N PHE A 22 1.29 2.35 -3.49
CA PHE A 22 2.46 3.22 -3.55
C PHE A 22 3.33 2.80 -4.73
N ARG A 23 3.68 3.77 -5.58
CA ARG A 23 4.58 3.59 -6.73
C ARG A 23 5.89 4.30 -6.46
N PHE A 24 6.98 3.67 -6.89
CA PHE A 24 8.33 4.17 -6.66
C PHE A 24 9.03 4.38 -7.99
N ASP A 25 9.77 5.48 -8.11
CA ASP A 25 10.70 5.69 -9.21
C ASP A 25 12.06 5.09 -8.81
N LEU A 26 12.46 4.04 -9.52
CA LEU A 26 13.72 3.33 -9.28
C LEU A 26 14.81 3.72 -10.29
N THR A 27 14.62 4.76 -11.09
CA THR A 27 15.64 5.24 -12.04
C THR A 27 16.93 5.66 -11.35
N GLN A 28 16.88 5.96 -10.05
CA GLN A 28 18.04 6.31 -9.22
C GLN A 28 18.77 5.08 -8.64
N VAL A 29 18.23 3.86 -8.79
CA VAL A 29 18.86 2.63 -8.32
C VAL A 29 19.83 2.11 -9.40
N PRO A 30 21.14 2.03 -9.13
CA PRO A 30 22.11 1.52 -10.10
C PRO A 30 21.82 0.08 -10.49
N ALA A 31 21.85 -0.20 -11.80
CA ALA A 31 21.68 -1.56 -12.31
C ALA A 31 22.90 -2.43 -11.94
N GLY A 32 22.65 -3.62 -11.40
CA GLY A 32 23.69 -4.62 -11.11
C GLY A 32 24.18 -4.67 -9.66
N GLU A 33 23.66 -3.81 -8.77
CA GLU A 33 23.87 -3.92 -7.33
C GLU A 33 22.67 -4.59 -6.65
N ALA A 34 22.95 -5.54 -5.74
CA ALA A 34 21.91 -6.19 -4.96
C ALA A 34 21.46 -5.26 -3.82
N VAL A 35 20.15 -5.13 -3.64
CA VAL A 35 19.60 -4.36 -2.52
C VAL A 35 19.80 -5.16 -1.24
N THR A 36 20.66 -4.65 -0.37
CA THR A 36 20.99 -5.33 0.91
C THR A 36 19.89 -5.15 1.95
N ALA A 37 19.23 -4.00 1.96
CA ALA A 37 18.09 -3.69 2.80
C ALA A 37 17.25 -2.59 2.16
N ALA A 38 15.94 -2.67 2.31
CA ALA A 38 15.03 -1.58 1.98
C ALA A 38 13.89 -1.53 2.98
N GLU A 39 13.56 -0.32 3.43
CA GLU A 39 12.48 -0.08 4.38
C GLU A 39 11.46 0.86 3.78
N PHE A 40 10.18 0.52 3.97
CA PHE A 40 9.08 1.40 3.69
C PHE A 40 8.56 2.01 5.00
N ARG A 41 8.62 3.34 5.10
CA ARG A 41 8.28 4.06 6.33
C ARG A 41 7.02 4.90 6.15
N ILE A 42 6.03 4.70 7.01
CA ILE A 42 4.80 5.50 7.06
C ILE A 42 4.63 6.11 8.43
N TYR A 43 4.24 7.38 8.46
CA TYR A 43 3.82 8.02 9.69
C TYR A 43 2.34 7.74 9.95
N LYS A 44 2.04 7.09 11.06
CA LYS A 44 0.67 6.95 11.57
C LYS A 44 0.38 8.10 12.53
N SER A 45 -0.48 9.03 12.13
CA SER A 45 -1.01 10.06 13.02
C SER A 45 -1.96 9.48 14.06
N ARG A 46 -2.12 10.18 15.20
CA ARG A 46 -3.27 9.92 16.08
C ARG A 46 -4.56 10.22 15.32
N GLY A 47 -5.41 9.21 15.18
CA GLY A 47 -6.76 9.39 14.66
C GLY A 47 -7.67 10.06 15.69
N VAL A 48 -8.91 10.34 15.29
CA VAL A 48 -9.99 10.64 16.23
C VAL A 48 -10.09 9.46 17.22
N PRO A 49 -10.24 9.68 18.54
CA PRO A 49 -10.40 8.58 19.48
C PRO A 49 -11.68 7.81 19.15
N SER A 50 -11.54 6.73 18.36
CA SER A 50 -12.58 5.71 18.25
C SER A 50 -12.57 4.90 19.55
N HIS A 51 -13.76 4.53 20.02
CA HIS A 51 -13.91 3.90 21.32
C HIS A 51 -13.27 2.51 21.31
N GLY A 52 -12.19 2.33 22.09
CA GLY A 52 -11.76 1.01 22.54
C GLY A 52 -10.27 0.70 22.36
N ASN A 53 -9.83 -0.33 23.08
CA ASN A 53 -8.53 -0.98 22.92
C ASN A 53 -8.44 -1.76 21.59
N SER A 54 -8.89 -1.19 20.48
CA SER A 54 -8.87 -1.87 19.19
C SER A 54 -7.43 -2.01 18.68
N SER A 55 -7.19 -3.14 18.01
CA SER A 55 -5.94 -3.43 17.33
C SER A 55 -6.10 -3.15 15.84
N LEU A 56 -5.00 -2.74 15.22
CA LEU A 56 -4.86 -2.61 13.79
C LEU A 56 -3.90 -3.69 13.32
N HIS A 57 -4.30 -4.37 12.26
CA HIS A 57 -3.46 -5.27 11.49
C HIS A 57 -3.07 -4.55 10.21
N ILE A 58 -1.78 -4.23 10.05
CA ILE A 58 -1.27 -3.55 8.87
C ILE A 58 -0.37 -4.49 8.12
N SER A 59 -0.75 -4.80 6.88
CA SER A 59 0.01 -5.69 6.00
C SER A 59 0.44 -4.95 4.75
N ILE A 60 1.66 -5.23 4.29
CA ILE A 60 2.20 -4.68 3.06
C ILE A 60 2.59 -5.78 2.10
N TYR A 61 2.18 -5.59 0.85
CA TYR A 61 2.38 -6.53 -0.24
C TYR A 61 3.13 -5.86 -1.38
N GLU A 62 3.95 -6.63 -2.07
CA GLU A 62 4.36 -6.34 -3.44
C GLU A 62 3.21 -6.70 -4.39
N VAL A 63 2.94 -5.85 -5.37
CA VAL A 63 2.10 -6.21 -6.50
C VAL A 63 2.95 -6.99 -7.50
N ALA A 64 2.79 -8.30 -7.55
CA ALA A 64 3.61 -9.17 -8.40
C ALA A 64 3.14 -9.17 -9.86
N ALA A 65 1.82 -9.10 -10.08
CA ALA A 65 1.23 -8.99 -11.42
C ALA A 65 -0.12 -8.26 -11.38
N GLN A 66 -0.43 -7.53 -12.46
CA GLN A 66 -1.71 -6.87 -12.63
C GLN A 66 -2.51 -7.52 -13.77
N HIS A 67 -3.79 -7.74 -13.53
CA HIS A 67 -4.70 -8.37 -14.48
C HIS A 67 -5.85 -7.42 -14.80
N SER A 68 -6.29 -7.37 -16.06
CA SER A 68 -7.40 -6.50 -16.47
C SER A 68 -8.78 -7.03 -16.06
N SER A 69 -8.87 -8.33 -15.74
CA SER A 69 -10.13 -9.05 -15.49
C SER A 69 -10.22 -9.69 -14.10
N ARG A 70 -9.19 -9.55 -13.25
CA ARG A 70 -9.13 -10.11 -11.90
C ARG A 70 -8.27 -9.23 -11.00
N GLU A 71 -8.37 -9.44 -9.69
CA GLU A 71 -7.44 -8.90 -8.71
C GLU A 71 -5.98 -9.20 -9.04
N SER A 72 -5.10 -8.30 -8.61
CA SER A 72 -3.66 -8.42 -8.76
C SER A 72 -3.11 -9.61 -7.97
N ASP A 73 -2.05 -10.22 -8.49
CA ASP A 73 -1.27 -11.16 -7.69
C ASP A 73 -0.44 -10.39 -6.69
N LEU A 74 -0.52 -10.78 -5.41
CA LEU A 74 0.12 -10.11 -4.29
C LEU A 74 1.12 -11.03 -3.61
N PHE A 75 2.26 -10.47 -3.20
CA PHE A 75 3.25 -11.16 -2.39
C PHE A 75 3.42 -10.43 -1.06
N LEU A 76 3.13 -11.09 0.06
CA LEU A 76 3.24 -10.49 1.39
C LEU A 76 4.71 -10.21 1.70
N LEU A 77 5.01 -8.97 2.08
CA LEU A 77 6.37 -8.56 2.46
C LEU A 77 6.52 -8.50 3.98
N ASP A 78 5.62 -7.79 4.65
CA ASP A 78 5.70 -7.57 6.09
C ASP A 78 4.33 -7.27 6.70
N VAL A 79 4.20 -7.46 8.02
CA VAL A 79 2.97 -7.32 8.80
C VAL A 79 3.29 -6.71 10.17
N GLN A 80 2.45 -5.78 10.62
CA GLN A 80 2.53 -5.22 11.97
C GLN A 80 1.17 -5.13 12.65
N ASP A 81 1.12 -5.63 13.88
CA ASP A 81 0.00 -5.46 14.79
C ASP A 81 0.31 -4.34 15.80
N LEU A 82 -0.62 -3.40 15.94
CA LEU A 82 -0.47 -2.28 16.84
C LEU A 82 -1.81 -1.81 17.37
N ARG A 83 -1.80 -1.10 18.51
CA ARG A 83 -3.02 -0.45 19.01
C ARG A 83 -3.43 0.67 18.05
N ALA A 84 -4.74 0.84 17.85
CA ALA A 84 -5.28 1.94 17.06
C ALA A 84 -4.87 3.32 17.60
N GLY A 85 -4.62 3.43 18.92
CA GLY A 85 -4.11 4.63 19.57
C GLY A 85 -2.60 4.89 19.40
N THR A 86 -1.83 3.94 18.86
CA THR A 86 -0.39 4.12 18.65
C THR A 86 -0.11 5.20 17.61
N GLU A 87 0.84 6.08 17.87
CA GLU A 87 1.31 7.12 16.95
C GLU A 87 2.80 6.91 16.68
N GLY A 88 3.24 7.20 15.46
CA GLY A 88 4.65 7.26 15.13
C GLY A 88 4.97 6.68 13.76
N TRP A 89 6.27 6.51 13.53
CA TRP A 89 6.77 5.86 12.33
C TRP A 89 6.61 4.36 12.42
N LEU A 90 5.93 3.79 11.43
CA LEU A 90 5.93 2.37 11.15
C LEU A 90 6.98 2.10 10.07
N VAL A 91 7.72 1.01 10.24
CA VAL A 91 8.85 0.65 9.38
C VAL A 91 8.64 -0.77 8.91
N PHE A 92 8.40 -0.97 7.62
CA PHE A 92 8.17 -2.27 7.02
C PHE A 92 9.36 -2.72 6.20
N ASP A 93 9.75 -3.99 6.30
CA ASP A 93 10.78 -4.57 5.43
C ASP A 93 10.21 -4.78 4.00
N VAL A 94 10.85 -4.16 3.02
CA VAL A 94 10.50 -4.29 1.59
C VAL A 94 11.72 -4.68 0.75
N THR A 95 12.70 -5.32 1.40
CA THR A 95 13.96 -5.76 0.78
C THR A 95 13.70 -6.77 -0.32
N ALA A 96 12.74 -7.69 -0.14
CA ALA A 96 12.36 -8.67 -1.14
C ALA A 96 11.85 -8.00 -2.44
N ALA A 97 10.90 -7.06 -2.31
CA ALA A 97 10.36 -6.33 -3.45
C ALA A 97 11.44 -5.51 -4.17
N SER A 98 12.30 -4.83 -3.41
CA SER A 98 13.38 -4.01 -3.98
C SER A 98 14.40 -4.86 -4.76
N ASN A 99 14.68 -6.09 -4.30
CA ASN A 99 15.51 -7.04 -5.05
C ASN A 99 14.81 -7.53 -6.32
N HIS A 100 13.51 -7.81 -6.30
CA HIS A 100 12.75 -8.20 -7.49
C HIS A 100 12.76 -7.10 -8.56
N TRP A 101 12.54 -5.85 -8.17
CA TRP A 101 12.52 -4.72 -9.10
C TRP A 101 13.90 -4.36 -9.68
N SER A 102 14.98 -4.66 -8.95
CA SER A 102 16.36 -4.44 -9.41
C SER A 102 16.72 -5.32 -10.61
N VAL A 103 16.11 -6.51 -10.72
CA VAL A 103 16.33 -7.42 -11.87
C VAL A 103 15.78 -6.83 -13.17
N ASP A 104 14.58 -6.25 -13.12
CA ASP A 104 13.96 -5.55 -14.25
C ASP A 104 12.90 -4.57 -13.74
N GLN A 105 13.06 -3.30 -14.10
CA GLN A 105 12.14 -2.23 -13.67
C GLN A 105 10.69 -2.46 -14.11
N LYS A 106 10.43 -3.29 -15.13
CA LYS A 106 9.06 -3.65 -15.54
C LYS A 106 8.29 -4.40 -14.45
N TYR A 107 8.98 -5.01 -13.48
CA TYR A 107 8.38 -5.71 -12.35
C TYR A 107 8.00 -4.77 -11.20
N ASN A 108 8.38 -3.49 -11.26
CA ASN A 108 7.96 -2.51 -10.27
C ASN A 108 6.50 -2.10 -10.49
N LEU A 109 5.59 -2.94 -9.98
CA LEU A 109 4.16 -2.66 -9.96
C LEU A 109 3.70 -2.01 -8.64
N GLY A 110 4.64 -1.67 -7.77
CA GLY A 110 4.41 -0.96 -6.52
C GLY A 110 4.10 -1.84 -5.32
N LEU A 111 3.80 -1.16 -4.22
CA LEU A 111 3.39 -1.75 -2.95
C LEU A 111 1.91 -1.50 -2.71
N ARG A 112 1.26 -2.43 -2.02
CA ARG A 112 -0.12 -2.30 -1.55
C ARG A 112 -0.17 -2.47 -0.05
N LEU A 113 -0.76 -1.51 0.64
CA LEU A 113 -0.91 -1.50 2.09
C LEU A 113 -2.37 -1.67 2.46
N TYR A 114 -2.64 -2.58 3.38
CA TYR A 114 -3.95 -2.85 3.95
C TYR A 114 -3.96 -2.47 5.44
N VAL A 115 -5.10 -1.99 5.92
CA VAL A 115 -5.35 -1.73 7.33
C VAL A 115 -6.67 -2.38 7.71
N GLU A 116 -6.59 -3.37 8.59
CA GLU A 116 -7.75 -4.09 9.10
C GLU A 116 -7.88 -3.85 10.61
N THR A 117 -9.12 -3.76 11.08
CA THR A 117 -9.45 -3.69 12.51
C THR A 117 -9.89 -5.06 13.01
N ASP A 118 -9.84 -5.29 14.33
CA ASP A 118 -10.34 -6.53 14.97
C ASP A 118 -11.80 -6.88 14.59
N ASP A 119 -12.61 -5.88 14.20
CA ASP A 119 -14.01 -6.05 13.76
C ASP A 119 -14.15 -6.45 12.28
N GLY A 120 -13.03 -6.64 11.57
CA GLY A 120 -12.99 -6.96 10.15
C GLY A 120 -13.34 -5.79 9.24
N GLU A 121 -13.52 -4.58 9.80
CA GLU A 121 -13.69 -3.37 9.01
C GLU A 121 -12.33 -2.89 8.49
N SER A 122 -12.27 -2.65 7.19
CA SER A 122 -11.12 -2.00 6.57
C SER A 122 -11.20 -0.48 6.76
N ALA A 123 -10.12 0.12 7.23
CA ALA A 123 -10.07 1.54 7.63
C ALA A 123 -9.47 2.47 6.56
#